data_AF-A0A800ADX4-F1
#
_entry.id   AF-A0A800ADX4-F1
#
_cell.length_a   1.000
_cell.length_b   1.000
_cell.length_c   1.000
_cell.angle_alpha   90.00
_cell.angle_beta   90.00
_cell.angle_gamma   90.00
#
_symmetry.space_group_name_H-M   'P 1'
#
loop_
_entity.id
_entity.type
_entity.pdbx_description
1 polymer ?
#
loop_
_entity_poly.entity_id
_entity_poly.type
_entity_poly.pdbx_seq_one_letter_code
_entity_poly.pdbx_strand_id
1 'polypeptide(L)'
;MIYQNEPILIRFTVVSICIALLFSSIGCADRKIGQRADVSEEFKIASEALAKAEEAMEKAGIAISFSDLGDLGAGNITEILPSPLDLAQLEKENPELIRDAIESMYSVLDALPGQAISVPAAPLAPAVEPPVLSKSDLMLLHLHLGYLYVLKVVGKLALEGMGPDGKPNTEDDLFLIEFPEDFENEEGYKFELTDNGHARFDAIAKLPDPKPEDYLKQFTESERQAIIDSLFLLLGAKVRILPIPAVGIKEQTPQIDKRIYRRDALFHFEKATELAKAIAPELEDALDEFNRVIAKVFAEDFLEKAEEWHFKVENIDEVEERLRKLIGKAK
;
A
#
# COMPACT_ATOMS: atom_id res chain seq x y z
N MET A 1 6.16 -42.75 -21.07
CA MET A 1 7.02 -41.71 -20.47
C MET A 1 6.29 -41.17 -19.27
N ILE A 2 6.86 -41.37 -18.10
CA ILE A 2 6.28 -41.00 -16.80
C ILE A 2 6.63 -39.52 -16.59
N TYR A 3 5.62 -38.66 -16.48
CA TYR A 3 5.78 -37.30 -15.98
C TYR A 3 6.18 -37.40 -14.51
N GLN A 4 7.42 -37.01 -14.19
CA GLN A 4 7.82 -36.78 -12.81
C GLN A 4 7.26 -35.43 -12.39
N ASN A 5 6.27 -35.48 -11.51
CA ASN A 5 5.87 -34.37 -10.64
C ASN A 5 7.07 -34.02 -9.76
N GLU A 6 7.65 -32.84 -9.97
CA GLU A 6 8.50 -32.23 -8.94
C GLU A 6 7.60 -31.57 -7.90
N PRO A 7 7.83 -31.82 -6.59
CA PRO A 7 7.03 -31.21 -5.54
C PRO A 7 7.40 -29.73 -5.36
N ILE A 8 6.39 -28.87 -5.39
CA ILE A 8 6.45 -27.49 -4.90
C ILE A 8 6.89 -27.57 -3.44
N LEU A 9 8.14 -27.20 -3.19
CA LEU A 9 8.72 -27.13 -1.86
C LEU A 9 8.08 -25.92 -1.16
N ILE A 10 7.04 -26.18 -0.36
CA ILE A 10 6.42 -25.18 0.52
C ILE A 10 7.52 -24.71 1.50
N ARG A 11 8.09 -23.54 1.26
CA ARG A 11 9.04 -22.88 2.15
C ARG A 11 8.27 -22.31 3.34
N PHE A 12 8.12 -23.13 4.38
CA PHE A 12 7.72 -22.68 5.70
C PHE A 12 8.85 -21.89 6.38
N THR A 13 8.47 -20.88 7.18
CA THR A 13 9.22 -20.22 8.28
C THR A 13 10.08 -18.99 7.89
N VAL A 14 9.79 -17.78 8.42
CA VAL A 14 10.53 -17.04 9.50
C VAL A 14 9.74 -15.79 9.98
N VAL A 15 8.55 -15.94 10.60
CA VAL A 15 7.97 -14.84 11.43
C VAL A 15 7.71 -15.31 12.86
N SER A 16 7.38 -16.59 13.06
CA SER A 16 7.17 -17.15 14.41
C SER A 16 8.43 -17.22 15.30
N ILE A 17 9.64 -16.98 14.77
CA ILE A 17 10.89 -17.16 15.51
C ILE A 17 11.35 -15.87 16.22
N CYS A 18 11.01 -14.68 15.73
CA CYS A 18 11.51 -13.44 16.36
C CYS A 18 10.84 -13.14 17.71
N ILE A 19 9.57 -13.52 17.91
CA ILE A 19 8.89 -13.35 19.21
C ILE A 19 9.19 -14.52 20.17
N ALA A 20 9.46 -15.74 19.66
CA ALA A 20 9.89 -16.87 20.49
C ALA A 20 11.35 -16.76 20.98
N LEU A 21 12.23 -16.09 20.23
CA LEU A 21 13.64 -15.88 20.60
C LEU A 21 13.86 -14.81 21.67
N LEU A 22 12.89 -13.92 21.92
CA LEU A 22 12.91 -13.03 23.09
C LEU A 22 12.86 -13.81 24.43
N PHE A 23 12.51 -15.10 24.40
CA PHE A 23 12.44 -15.96 25.60
C PHE A 23 13.59 -16.96 25.75
N SER A 24 14.59 -17.00 24.86
CA SER A 24 15.62 -18.06 24.89
C SER A 24 17.08 -17.61 24.87
N SER A 25 17.36 -16.30 25.02
CA SER A 25 18.74 -15.80 25.15
C SER A 25 19.00 -14.90 26.37
N ILE A 26 18.43 -15.24 27.53
CA ILE A 26 19.00 -14.82 28.82
C ILE A 26 19.89 -15.94 29.31
N GLY A 27 21.20 -15.76 29.10
CA GLY A 27 22.24 -16.62 29.64
C GLY A 27 22.10 -16.80 31.16
N CYS A 28 22.52 -17.98 31.61
CA CYS A 28 22.64 -18.37 33.00
C CYS A 28 23.52 -17.37 33.77
N ALA A 29 22.92 -16.37 34.38
CA ALA A 29 23.45 -15.67 35.53
C ALA A 29 22.31 -15.61 36.55
N ASP A 30 22.49 -16.27 37.70
CA ASP A 30 21.56 -16.36 38.82
C ASP A 30 20.92 -14.99 39.14
N ARG A 31 19.77 -14.71 38.53
CA ARG A 31 18.86 -13.65 38.96
C ARG A 31 17.77 -14.32 39.78
N LYS A 32 17.69 -13.91 41.05
CA LYS A 32 16.55 -14.21 41.94
C LYS A 32 15.26 -14.08 41.13
N ILE A 33 14.46 -15.14 41.15
CA ILE A 33 13.17 -15.26 40.49
C ILE A 33 12.30 -14.09 40.95
N GLY A 34 12.32 -13.01 40.18
CA GLY A 34 11.29 -11.99 40.21
C GLY A 34 10.06 -12.58 39.56
N GLN A 35 8.90 -12.36 40.15
CA GLN A 35 7.61 -12.76 39.60
C GLN A 35 7.55 -12.43 38.10
N ARG A 36 7.07 -13.40 37.31
CA ARG A 36 6.69 -13.23 35.91
C ARG A 36 5.79 -12.00 35.84
N ALA A 37 6.26 -10.90 35.26
CA ALA A 37 5.43 -9.72 35.10
C ALA A 37 4.20 -10.14 34.28
N ASP A 38 3.00 -9.86 34.79
CA ASP A 38 1.77 -10.07 34.02
C ASP A 38 1.85 -9.23 32.75
N VAL A 39 1.62 -9.88 31.62
CA VAL A 39 1.54 -9.20 30.32
C VAL A 39 0.36 -8.23 30.38
N SER A 40 0.61 -6.95 30.10
CA SER A 40 -0.44 -5.92 30.15
C SER A 40 -1.56 -6.23 29.14
N GLU A 41 -2.77 -5.80 29.43
CA GLU A 41 -3.94 -6.08 28.57
C GLU A 41 -3.78 -5.45 27.18
N GLU A 42 -3.16 -4.28 27.12
CA GLU A 42 -2.83 -3.56 25.89
C GLU A 42 -1.88 -4.39 25.01
N PHE A 43 -0.88 -5.06 25.60
CA PHE A 43 0.02 -5.93 24.86
C PHE A 43 -0.70 -7.16 24.29
N LYS A 44 -1.68 -7.72 25.03
CA LYS A 44 -2.49 -8.83 24.52
C LYS A 44 -3.34 -8.39 23.33
N ILE A 45 -4.00 -7.23 23.43
CA ILE A 45 -4.80 -6.66 22.35
C ILE A 45 -3.93 -6.42 21.11
N ALA A 46 -2.74 -5.82 21.27
CA ALA A 46 -1.80 -5.61 20.18
C ALA A 46 -1.32 -6.93 19.54
N SER A 47 -1.03 -7.95 20.36
CA SER A 47 -0.60 -9.27 19.86
C SER A 47 -1.71 -10.00 19.11
N GLU A 48 -2.94 -9.97 19.62
CA GLU A 48 -4.10 -10.55 18.95
C GLU A 48 -4.43 -9.83 17.64
N ALA A 49 -4.30 -8.50 17.61
CA ALA A 49 -4.49 -7.71 16.41
C ALA A 49 -3.41 -7.99 15.35
N LEU A 50 -2.14 -8.11 15.75
CA LEU A 50 -1.06 -8.48 14.84
C LEU A 50 -1.29 -9.87 14.24
N ALA A 51 -1.64 -10.87 15.06
CA ALA A 51 -1.94 -12.22 14.59
C ALA A 51 -3.11 -12.25 13.59
N LYS A 52 -4.14 -11.43 13.79
CA LYS A 52 -5.24 -11.28 12.82
C LYS A 52 -4.79 -10.65 11.52
N ALA A 53 -3.91 -9.65 11.58
CA ALA A 53 -3.36 -9.02 10.38
C ALA A 53 -2.53 -10.02 9.58
N GLU A 54 -1.66 -10.78 10.24
CA GLU A 54 -0.86 -11.85 9.63
C GLU A 54 -1.75 -12.93 9.00
N GLU A 55 -2.75 -13.43 9.72
CA GLU A 55 -3.70 -14.43 9.20
C GLU A 55 -4.47 -13.90 7.97
N ALA A 56 -4.88 -12.64 7.97
CA ALA A 56 -5.55 -12.03 6.83
C ALA A 56 -4.62 -11.91 5.62
N MET A 57 -3.37 -11.50 5.83
CA MET A 57 -2.35 -11.42 4.78
C MET A 57 -2.00 -12.80 4.21
N GLU A 58 -1.88 -13.83 5.07
CA GLU A 58 -1.65 -15.21 4.64
C GLU A 58 -2.81 -15.73 3.79
N LYS A 59 -4.06 -15.53 4.24
CA LYS A 59 -5.25 -15.92 3.46
C LYS A 59 -5.37 -15.22 2.13
N ALA A 60 -4.94 -13.96 2.06
CA ALA A 60 -4.88 -13.19 0.83
C ALA A 60 -3.72 -13.59 -0.09
N GLY A 61 -2.76 -14.40 0.39
CA GLY A 61 -1.57 -14.77 -0.38
C GLY A 61 -0.59 -13.61 -0.57
N ILE A 62 -0.64 -12.60 0.31
CA ILE A 62 0.15 -11.36 0.23
C ILE A 62 1.09 -11.19 1.43
N ALA A 63 1.22 -12.22 2.27
CA ALA A 63 2.11 -12.21 3.41
C ALA A 63 3.56 -12.01 2.97
N ILE A 64 4.24 -11.09 3.63
CA ILE A 64 5.65 -10.77 3.41
C ILE A 64 6.44 -11.03 4.69
N SER A 65 7.66 -11.51 4.53
CA SER A 65 8.60 -11.72 5.65
C SER A 65 9.68 -10.64 5.68
N PHE A 66 10.38 -10.53 6.81
CA PHE A 66 11.49 -9.57 6.92
C PHE A 66 12.71 -9.92 6.09
N SER A 67 12.89 -11.20 5.71
CA SER A 67 13.91 -11.56 4.72
C SER A 67 13.57 -10.96 3.38
N ASP A 68 12.31 -11.05 2.96
CA ASP A 68 11.86 -10.50 1.69
C ASP A 68 11.96 -8.96 1.70
N LEU A 69 11.69 -8.34 2.86
CA LEU A 69 11.94 -6.91 3.04
C LEU A 69 13.44 -6.55 3.06
N GLY A 70 14.32 -7.47 3.49
CA GLY A 70 15.77 -7.31 3.41
C GLY A 70 16.30 -7.38 1.99
N ASP A 71 15.64 -8.16 1.13
CA ASP A 71 15.95 -8.31 -0.29
C ASP A 71 15.53 -7.06 -1.11
N LEU A 72 14.72 -6.17 -0.53
CA LEU A 72 14.40 -4.85 -1.10
C LEU A 72 15.62 -3.95 -1.26
N GLY A 73 16.55 -4.00 -0.31
CA GLY A 73 17.82 -3.26 -0.38
C GLY A 73 18.78 -3.81 -1.44
N ALA A 74 18.46 -4.96 -2.04
CA ALA A 74 19.21 -5.57 -3.14
C ALA A 74 18.56 -5.33 -4.51
N GLY A 75 17.51 -4.50 -4.58
CA GLY A 75 16.85 -4.11 -5.84
C GLY A 75 15.80 -5.10 -6.35
N ASN A 76 15.31 -6.03 -5.51
CA ASN A 76 14.42 -7.09 -5.95
C ASN A 76 12.98 -6.94 -5.43
N ILE A 77 12.42 -5.72 -5.50
CA ILE A 77 11.05 -5.42 -5.03
C ILE A 77 9.98 -6.28 -5.71
N THR A 78 10.33 -6.90 -6.81
CA THR A 78 9.43 -7.61 -7.70
C THR A 78 9.11 -9.00 -7.17
N GLU A 79 9.96 -9.55 -6.31
CA GLU A 79 9.70 -10.80 -5.60
C GLU A 79 8.62 -10.65 -4.52
N ILE A 80 8.35 -9.42 -4.07
CA ILE A 80 7.36 -9.16 -3.01
C ILE A 80 6.03 -8.59 -3.52
N LEU A 81 5.97 -8.14 -4.77
CA LEU A 81 4.77 -7.54 -5.35
C LEU A 81 3.95 -8.60 -6.08
N PRO A 82 2.70 -8.89 -5.64
CA PRO A 82 1.81 -9.81 -6.34
C PRO A 82 1.42 -9.29 -7.74
N SER A 83 0.98 -10.17 -8.64
CA SER A 83 0.52 -9.70 -9.95
C SER A 83 -0.76 -8.84 -9.81
N PRO A 84 -0.96 -7.80 -10.66
CA PRO A 84 -2.19 -7.01 -10.64
C PRO A 84 -3.45 -7.85 -10.88
N LEU A 85 -3.34 -8.92 -11.68
CA LEU A 85 -4.43 -9.85 -11.94
C LEU A 85 -4.85 -10.63 -10.69
N ASP A 86 -3.87 -11.14 -9.93
CA ASP A 86 -4.15 -11.84 -8.66
C ASP A 86 -4.79 -10.89 -7.65
N LEU A 87 -4.30 -9.65 -7.57
CA LEU A 87 -4.86 -8.63 -6.68
C LEU A 87 -6.28 -8.22 -7.08
N ALA A 88 -6.57 -8.12 -8.37
CA ALA A 88 -7.91 -7.83 -8.85
C ALA A 88 -8.88 -8.99 -8.58
N GLN A 89 -8.41 -10.23 -8.73
CA GLN A 89 -9.18 -11.42 -8.39
C GLN A 89 -9.47 -11.49 -6.88
N LEU A 90 -8.47 -11.15 -6.07
CA LEU A 90 -8.62 -11.01 -4.62
C LEU A 90 -9.63 -9.91 -4.26
N GLU A 91 -9.55 -8.73 -4.88
CA GLU A 91 -10.48 -7.61 -4.67
C GLU A 91 -11.92 -8.02 -5.06
N LYS A 92 -12.08 -8.83 -6.10
CA LYS A 92 -13.38 -9.31 -6.57
C LYS A 92 -14.00 -10.35 -5.64
N GLU A 93 -13.21 -11.31 -5.17
CA GLU A 93 -13.72 -12.46 -4.42
C GLU A 93 -13.71 -12.26 -2.91
N ASN A 94 -12.73 -11.51 -2.38
CA ASN A 94 -12.52 -11.31 -0.94
C ASN A 94 -12.05 -9.87 -0.65
N PRO A 95 -12.84 -8.83 -1.02
CA PRO A 95 -12.47 -7.41 -0.88
C PRO A 95 -12.14 -6.98 0.56
N GLU A 96 -12.59 -7.76 1.54
CA GLU A 96 -12.35 -7.55 2.97
C GLU A 96 -10.97 -7.99 3.45
N LEU A 97 -10.25 -8.90 2.79
CA LEU A 97 -9.03 -9.47 3.39
C LEU A 97 -7.91 -8.42 3.59
N ILE A 98 -7.63 -7.60 2.56
CA ILE A 98 -6.66 -6.49 2.69
C ILE A 98 -7.17 -5.44 3.68
N ARG A 99 -8.48 -5.17 3.67
CA ARG A 99 -9.12 -4.20 4.56
C ARG A 99 -9.00 -4.61 6.02
N ASP A 100 -9.31 -5.85 6.33
CA ASP A 100 -9.29 -6.42 7.67
C ASP A 100 -7.84 -6.50 8.19
N ALA A 101 -6.86 -6.75 7.31
CA ALA A 101 -5.43 -6.63 7.64
C ALA A 101 -5.06 -5.19 8.03
N ILE A 102 -5.49 -4.19 7.25
CA ILE A 102 -5.26 -2.76 7.55
C ILE A 102 -5.91 -2.37 8.89
N GLU A 103 -7.17 -2.73 9.13
CA GLU A 103 -7.88 -2.45 10.39
C GLU A 103 -7.18 -3.09 11.60
N SER A 104 -6.71 -4.33 11.42
CA SER A 104 -5.99 -5.06 12.46
C SER A 104 -4.65 -4.39 12.76
N MET A 105 -3.87 -3.99 11.75
CA MET A 105 -2.62 -3.23 11.93
C MET A 105 -2.87 -1.87 12.64
N TYR A 106 -3.95 -1.17 12.31
CA TYR A 106 -4.32 0.05 13.04
C TYR A 106 -4.74 -0.23 14.50
N SER A 107 -5.35 -1.37 14.78
CA SER A 107 -5.68 -1.79 16.15
C SER A 107 -4.42 -2.05 16.98
N VAL A 108 -3.34 -2.53 16.36
CA VAL A 108 -2.02 -2.60 17.00
C VAL A 108 -1.54 -1.19 17.40
N LEU A 109 -1.66 -0.20 16.50
CA LEU A 109 -1.26 1.19 16.75
C LEU A 109 -2.12 1.86 17.84
N ASP A 110 -3.42 1.60 17.87
CA ASP A 110 -4.34 2.16 18.87
C ASP A 110 -4.08 1.64 20.28
N ALA A 111 -3.63 0.39 20.41
CA ALA A 111 -3.26 -0.20 21.69
C ALA A 111 -2.01 0.43 22.31
N LEU A 112 -1.28 1.28 21.56
CA LEU A 112 -0.03 1.92 21.98
C LEU A 112 -0.27 3.41 22.31
N PRO A 113 -0.17 3.82 23.59
CA PRO A 113 -0.32 5.21 24.00
C PRO A 113 0.74 6.13 23.40
N GLY A 114 0.32 7.33 22.98
CA GLY A 114 1.21 8.36 22.41
C GLY A 114 1.51 8.18 20.92
N GLN A 115 1.10 7.08 20.31
CA GLN A 115 1.19 6.80 18.87
C GLN A 115 -0.06 7.26 18.09
N ALA A 116 -0.96 8.02 18.74
CA ALA A 116 -2.31 8.28 18.25
C ALA A 116 -2.36 8.74 16.79
N ILE A 117 -2.81 7.84 15.92
CA ILE A 117 -3.17 8.11 14.53
C ILE A 117 -4.63 8.63 14.45
N SER A 118 -5.31 8.76 15.60
CA SER A 118 -6.76 8.87 15.71
C SER A 118 -7.36 10.14 15.08
N VAL A 119 -8.50 9.95 14.41
CA VAL A 119 -9.60 10.93 14.33
C VAL A 119 -10.23 11.02 15.74
N PRO A 120 -10.49 12.21 16.30
CA PRO A 120 -10.71 12.36 17.74
C PRO A 120 -12.08 11.83 18.17
N ALA A 121 -12.11 10.75 18.96
CA ALA A 121 -13.31 10.37 19.73
C ALA A 121 -13.03 9.31 20.82
N ALA A 122 -12.39 9.66 21.93
CA ALA A 122 -12.68 9.09 23.28
C ALA A 122 -11.83 9.77 24.36
N PRO A 123 -12.30 9.85 25.62
CA PRO A 123 -11.55 10.45 26.73
C PRO A 123 -10.36 9.56 27.13
N LEU A 124 -9.21 10.19 27.39
CA LEU A 124 -7.98 9.55 27.85
C LEU A 124 -8.19 8.86 29.22
N ALA A 125 -7.96 7.54 29.26
CA ALA A 125 -7.79 6.78 30.50
C ALA A 125 -6.44 7.12 31.17
N PRO A 126 -6.28 6.94 32.50
CA PRO A 126 -5.09 7.37 33.22
C PRO A 126 -3.85 6.56 32.81
N ALA A 127 -2.70 7.24 32.80
CA ALA A 127 -1.41 6.74 32.33
C ALA A 127 -0.88 5.57 33.17
N VAL A 128 -1.03 4.37 32.64
CA VAL A 128 -0.13 3.24 32.91
C VAL A 128 1.04 3.39 31.95
N GLU A 129 2.30 3.23 32.40
CA GLU A 129 3.43 3.21 31.48
C GLU A 129 3.21 2.11 30.45
N PRO A 130 3.02 2.47 29.17
CA PRO A 130 2.55 1.50 28.21
C PRO A 130 3.63 0.48 27.84
N PRO A 131 3.21 -0.70 27.35
CA PRO A 131 4.11 -1.48 26.52
C PRO A 131 4.49 -0.62 25.30
N VAL A 132 5.76 -0.23 25.22
CA VAL A 132 6.31 0.49 24.08
C VAL A 132 6.82 -0.59 23.11
N LEU A 133 6.19 -0.73 21.94
CA LEU A 133 6.81 -1.46 20.83
C LEU A 133 8.23 -0.94 20.63
N SER A 134 9.17 -1.82 20.30
CA SER A 134 10.47 -1.31 19.88
C SER A 134 10.27 -0.39 18.68
N LYS A 135 11.13 0.62 18.53
CA LYS A 135 11.04 1.52 17.37
C LYS A 135 11.12 0.72 16.05
N SER A 136 11.79 -0.44 16.06
CA SER A 136 11.88 -1.36 14.93
C SER A 136 10.53 -2.00 14.62
N ASP A 137 9.81 -2.50 15.62
CA ASP A 137 8.48 -3.09 15.41
C ASP A 137 7.50 -2.05 14.84
N LEU A 138 7.59 -0.82 15.34
CA LEU A 138 6.78 0.29 14.84
C LEU A 138 7.13 0.67 13.39
N MET A 139 8.43 0.71 13.05
CA MET A 139 8.88 0.93 11.67
C MET A 139 8.26 -0.10 10.74
N LEU A 140 8.34 -1.37 11.12
CA LEU A 140 7.82 -2.49 10.33
C LEU A 140 6.31 -2.44 10.18
N LEU A 141 5.58 -2.06 11.23
CA LEU A 141 4.13 -1.88 11.20
C LEU A 141 3.71 -0.80 10.20
N HIS A 142 4.45 0.31 10.15
CA HIS A 142 4.24 1.35 9.14
C HIS A 142 4.59 0.85 7.73
N LEU A 143 5.68 0.12 7.53
CA LEU A 143 6.00 -0.47 6.23
C LEU A 143 4.89 -1.39 5.72
N HIS A 144 4.37 -2.27 6.58
CA HIS A 144 3.27 -3.17 6.23
C HIS A 144 2.00 -2.41 5.87
N LEU A 145 1.66 -1.37 6.63
CA LEU A 145 0.51 -0.52 6.30
C LEU A 145 0.67 0.16 4.93
N GLY A 146 1.84 0.74 4.64
CA GLY A 146 2.11 1.32 3.33
C GLY A 146 1.97 0.29 2.20
N TYR A 147 2.57 -0.90 2.37
CA TYR A 147 2.46 -2.02 1.44
C TYR A 147 1.01 -2.45 1.19
N LEU A 148 0.22 -2.68 2.24
CA LEU A 148 -1.18 -3.07 2.14
C LEU A 148 -2.03 -2.03 1.38
N TYR A 149 -1.72 -0.74 1.54
CA TYR A 149 -2.39 0.31 0.77
C TYR A 149 -2.04 0.25 -0.72
N VAL A 150 -0.77 0.00 -1.07
CA VAL A 150 -0.36 -0.20 -2.47
C VAL A 150 -1.11 -1.37 -3.08
N LEU A 151 -1.16 -2.51 -2.38
CA LEU A 151 -1.89 -3.68 -2.87
C LEU A 151 -3.39 -3.41 -3.04
N LYS A 152 -4.01 -2.69 -2.08
CA LYS A 152 -5.43 -2.32 -2.16
C LYS A 152 -5.71 -1.48 -3.41
N VAL A 153 -4.84 -0.52 -3.69
CA VAL A 153 -4.97 0.39 -4.82
C VAL A 153 -4.81 -0.36 -6.13
N VAL A 154 -3.77 -1.18 -6.23
CA VAL A 154 -3.48 -1.95 -7.45
C VAL A 154 -4.61 -2.94 -7.73
N GLY A 155 -5.08 -3.69 -6.73
CA GLY A 155 -6.21 -4.60 -6.90
C GLY A 155 -7.49 -3.90 -7.35
N LYS A 156 -7.80 -2.73 -6.77
CA LYS A 156 -8.97 -1.93 -7.15
C LYS A 156 -8.86 -1.41 -8.58
N LEU A 157 -7.74 -0.80 -8.93
CA LEU A 157 -7.54 -0.23 -10.26
C LEU A 157 -7.47 -1.32 -11.33
N ALA A 158 -6.79 -2.45 -11.06
CA ALA A 158 -6.74 -3.58 -11.98
C ALA A 158 -8.13 -4.19 -12.19
N LEU A 159 -8.93 -4.35 -11.11
CA LEU A 159 -10.31 -4.83 -11.23
C LEU A 159 -11.17 -3.93 -12.12
N GLU A 160 -11.07 -2.62 -11.94
CA GLU A 160 -11.85 -1.65 -12.72
C GLU A 160 -11.31 -1.46 -14.14
N GLY A 161 -10.01 -1.68 -14.37
CA GLY A 161 -9.37 -1.60 -15.68
C GLY A 161 -9.64 -2.80 -16.60
N MET A 162 -9.95 -3.98 -16.06
CA MET A 162 -10.22 -5.22 -16.82
C MET A 162 -11.61 -5.31 -17.47
N GLY A 163 -12.37 -4.21 -17.49
CA GLY A 163 -13.67 -4.17 -18.12
C GLY A 163 -14.69 -5.20 -17.58
N PRO A 164 -15.84 -5.37 -18.26
CA PRO A 164 -16.91 -6.24 -17.79
C PRO A 164 -16.64 -7.74 -17.98
N ASP A 165 -15.69 -8.12 -18.83
CA ASP A 165 -15.33 -9.53 -19.07
C ASP A 165 -14.29 -10.06 -18.06
N GLY A 166 -13.70 -9.16 -17.27
CA GLY A 166 -12.73 -9.47 -16.21
C GLY A 166 -11.40 -9.96 -16.75
N LYS A 167 -11.04 -9.58 -17.97
CA LYS A 167 -9.75 -9.89 -18.58
C LYS A 167 -8.99 -8.60 -18.86
N PRO A 168 -7.70 -8.53 -18.55
CA PRO A 168 -6.92 -7.34 -18.84
C PRO A 168 -6.64 -7.22 -20.33
N ASN A 169 -6.50 -5.97 -20.78
CA ASN A 169 -6.07 -5.59 -22.12
C ASN A 169 -6.98 -6.13 -23.24
N THR A 170 -8.28 -5.94 -23.06
CA THR A 170 -9.30 -6.23 -24.07
C THR A 170 -9.71 -4.97 -24.83
N GLU A 171 -10.50 -5.12 -25.91
CA GLU A 171 -10.91 -3.99 -26.76
C GLU A 171 -11.74 -2.93 -26.01
N ASP A 172 -12.36 -3.29 -24.89
CA ASP A 172 -13.22 -2.40 -24.11
C ASP A 172 -12.45 -1.61 -23.04
N ASP A 173 -11.31 -2.13 -22.59
CA ASP A 173 -10.51 -1.56 -21.52
C ASP A 173 -9.90 -0.22 -21.93
N LEU A 174 -9.85 0.74 -21.02
CA LEU A 174 -9.28 2.07 -21.26
C LEU A 174 -7.85 2.19 -20.74
N PHE A 175 -7.60 1.60 -19.58
CA PHE A 175 -6.28 1.58 -18.93
C PHE A 175 -6.04 0.21 -18.34
N LEU A 176 -4.77 -0.08 -18.06
CA LEU A 176 -4.34 -1.33 -17.46
C LEU A 176 -3.26 -1.06 -16.44
N ILE A 177 -3.11 -1.99 -15.51
CA ILE A 177 -1.96 -2.04 -14.61
C ILE A 177 -1.18 -3.28 -14.93
N GLU A 178 0.08 -3.08 -15.29
CA GLU A 178 0.99 -4.14 -15.67
C GLU A 178 2.08 -4.35 -14.64
N PHE A 179 2.58 -5.57 -14.62
CA PHE A 179 3.83 -5.90 -13.96
C PHE A 179 4.82 -6.26 -15.07
N PRO A 180 5.91 -5.50 -15.27
CA PRO A 180 6.85 -5.74 -16.34
C PRO A 180 7.34 -7.19 -16.32
N GLU A 181 7.30 -7.89 -17.45
CA GLU A 181 7.85 -9.25 -17.54
C GLU A 181 9.39 -9.27 -17.55
N ASP A 182 10.03 -8.14 -17.85
CA ASP A 182 11.49 -8.03 -18.02
C ASP A 182 12.07 -6.91 -17.13
N PHE A 183 12.63 -7.31 -15.99
CA PHE A 183 13.10 -6.42 -14.92
C PHE A 183 14.47 -5.79 -15.15
N GLU A 184 15.11 -6.01 -16.31
CA GLU A 184 16.45 -5.44 -16.53
C GLU A 184 16.45 -3.89 -16.51
N ASN A 185 15.30 -3.22 -16.66
CA ASN A 185 15.22 -1.75 -16.71
C ASN A 185 14.03 -1.10 -15.98
N GLU A 186 13.11 -1.86 -15.38
CA GLU A 186 11.86 -1.33 -14.83
C GLU A 186 11.56 -1.94 -13.47
N GLU A 187 11.26 -1.10 -12.47
CA GLU A 187 10.99 -1.53 -11.10
C GLU A 187 9.48 -1.35 -10.84
N GLY A 188 8.73 -2.42 -10.53
CA GLY A 188 7.33 -2.38 -10.04
C GLY A 188 6.19 -2.17 -11.06
N TYR A 189 4.99 -1.76 -10.58
CA TYR A 189 3.76 -1.69 -11.41
C TYR A 189 3.78 -0.51 -12.38
N LYS A 190 3.24 -0.72 -13.58
CA LYS A 190 3.04 0.31 -14.59
C LYS A 190 1.58 0.66 -14.76
N PHE A 191 1.31 1.95 -14.92
CA PHE A 191 -0.02 2.48 -15.17
C PHE A 191 -0.07 3.03 -16.59
N GLU A 192 -0.79 2.35 -17.48
CA GLU A 192 -0.79 2.68 -18.90
C GLU A 192 -2.20 2.70 -19.47
N LEU A 193 -2.39 3.46 -20.55
CA LEU A 193 -3.57 3.31 -21.39
C LEU A 193 -3.40 2.03 -22.21
N THR A 194 -4.50 1.33 -22.45
CA THR A 194 -4.51 0.26 -23.45
C THR A 194 -4.35 0.86 -24.85
N ASP A 195 -4.13 0.02 -25.87
CA ASP A 195 -4.18 0.46 -27.28
C ASP A 195 -5.48 1.22 -27.61
N ASN A 196 -6.60 0.75 -27.06
CA ASN A 196 -7.90 1.41 -27.18
C ASN A 196 -7.93 2.76 -26.44
N GLY A 197 -7.39 2.84 -25.22
CA GLY A 197 -7.23 4.08 -24.47
C GLY A 197 -6.41 5.12 -25.22
N HIS A 198 -5.26 4.72 -25.75
CA HIS A 198 -4.42 5.56 -26.61
C HIS A 198 -5.18 6.06 -27.84
N ALA A 199 -5.87 5.16 -28.56
CA ALA A 199 -6.64 5.55 -29.74
C ALA A 199 -7.76 6.57 -29.41
N ARG A 200 -8.45 6.40 -28.29
CA ARG A 200 -9.50 7.34 -27.82
C ARG A 200 -8.91 8.70 -27.45
N PHE A 201 -7.80 8.72 -26.73
CA PHE A 201 -7.11 9.94 -26.32
C PHE A 201 -6.55 10.69 -27.54
N ASP A 202 -5.92 9.99 -28.48
CA ASP A 202 -5.43 10.57 -29.73
C ASP A 202 -6.55 11.18 -30.59
N ALA A 203 -7.74 10.56 -30.58
CA ALA A 203 -8.90 11.11 -31.28
C ALA A 203 -9.36 12.44 -30.66
N ILE A 204 -9.30 12.56 -29.32
CA ILE A 204 -9.60 13.79 -28.61
C ILE A 204 -8.55 14.86 -28.89
N ALA A 205 -7.26 14.51 -28.82
CA ALA A 205 -6.16 15.44 -29.07
C ALA A 205 -6.20 16.06 -30.48
N LYS A 206 -6.87 15.42 -31.44
CA LYS A 206 -7.10 15.92 -32.81
C LYS A 206 -8.32 16.84 -32.95
N LEU A 207 -9.10 17.05 -31.88
CA LEU A 207 -10.19 18.01 -31.88
C LEU A 207 -9.66 19.46 -31.98
N PRO A 208 -10.43 20.41 -32.55
CA PRO A 208 -10.00 21.80 -32.66
C PRO A 208 -9.79 22.54 -31.32
N ASP A 209 -10.49 22.10 -30.26
CA ASP A 209 -10.44 22.67 -28.92
C ASP A 209 -10.70 21.54 -27.89
N PRO A 210 -9.70 20.66 -27.65
CA PRO A 210 -9.85 19.54 -26.74
C PRO A 210 -9.95 20.05 -25.30
N LYS A 211 -10.97 19.61 -24.57
CA LYS A 211 -11.18 20.01 -23.18
C LYS A 211 -10.90 18.86 -22.23
N PRO A 212 -10.52 19.13 -20.97
CA PRO A 212 -10.36 18.09 -19.95
C PRO A 212 -11.56 17.14 -19.84
N GLU A 213 -12.77 17.67 -19.98
CA GLU A 213 -14.01 16.89 -19.97
C GLU A 213 -14.14 15.87 -21.12
N ASP A 214 -13.46 16.09 -22.25
CA ASP A 214 -13.44 15.16 -23.37
C ASP A 214 -12.61 13.91 -23.07
N TYR A 215 -11.60 14.02 -22.22
CA TYR A 215 -10.80 12.90 -21.72
C TYR A 215 -11.51 12.20 -20.57
N LEU A 216 -12.01 12.94 -19.58
CA LEU A 216 -12.69 12.38 -18.42
C LEU A 216 -13.95 11.56 -18.80
N LYS A 217 -14.64 11.91 -19.89
CA LYS A 217 -15.80 11.14 -20.37
C LYS A 217 -15.45 9.79 -21.00
N GLN A 218 -14.17 9.54 -21.33
CA GLN A 218 -13.74 8.23 -21.85
C GLN A 218 -13.78 7.16 -20.78
N PHE A 219 -13.52 7.56 -19.54
CA PHE A 219 -13.62 6.68 -18.38
C PHE A 219 -15.08 6.41 -18.03
N THR A 220 -15.35 5.22 -17.48
CA THR A 220 -16.63 4.95 -16.80
C THR A 220 -16.71 5.69 -15.46
N GLU A 221 -17.90 5.70 -14.83
CA GLU A 221 -18.05 6.31 -13.50
C GLU A 221 -17.24 5.57 -12.43
N SER A 222 -17.16 4.24 -12.52
CA SER A 222 -16.42 3.40 -11.56
C SER A 222 -14.91 3.54 -11.75
N GLU A 223 -14.42 3.56 -13.00
CA GLU A 223 -13.01 3.83 -13.32
C GLU A 223 -12.56 5.20 -12.79
N ARG A 224 -13.35 6.26 -13.02
CA ARG A 224 -13.05 7.58 -12.44
C ARG A 224 -12.99 7.53 -10.92
N GLN A 225 -13.94 6.84 -10.27
CA GLN A 225 -13.95 6.74 -8.82
C GLN A 225 -12.74 5.95 -8.30
N ALA A 226 -12.33 4.90 -9.00
CA ALA A 226 -11.18 4.08 -8.66
C ALA A 226 -9.88 4.89 -8.71
N ILE A 227 -9.69 5.71 -9.74
CA ILE A 227 -8.54 6.61 -9.87
C ILE A 227 -8.55 7.65 -8.74
N ILE A 228 -9.68 8.32 -8.49
CA ILE A 228 -9.82 9.33 -7.42
C ILE A 228 -9.51 8.74 -6.05
N ASP A 229 -10.08 7.58 -5.74
CA ASP A 229 -9.89 6.89 -4.47
C ASP A 229 -8.44 6.42 -4.29
N SER A 230 -7.82 5.96 -5.37
CA SER A 230 -6.45 5.46 -5.38
C SER A 230 -5.43 6.57 -5.13
N LEU A 231 -5.60 7.71 -5.80
CA LEU A 231 -4.78 8.90 -5.56
C LEU A 231 -4.92 9.38 -4.11
N PHE A 232 -6.13 9.31 -3.53
CA PHE A 232 -6.32 9.64 -2.12
C PHE A 232 -5.63 8.63 -1.19
N LEU A 233 -5.77 7.32 -1.43
CA LEU A 233 -5.18 6.28 -0.59
C LEU A 233 -3.66 6.27 -0.64
N LEU A 234 -3.05 6.47 -1.80
CA LEU A 234 -1.59 6.47 -1.94
C LEU A 234 -0.97 7.77 -1.44
N LEU A 235 -1.53 8.91 -1.85
CA LEU A 235 -0.86 10.21 -1.78
C LEU A 235 -1.54 11.21 -0.83
N GLY A 236 -2.76 10.93 -0.39
CA GLY A 236 -3.61 11.94 0.23
C GLY A 236 -4.06 13.03 -0.76
N ALA A 237 -4.00 12.75 -2.06
CA ALA A 237 -4.36 13.69 -3.11
C ALA A 237 -5.86 14.01 -3.09
N LYS A 238 -6.19 15.29 -3.22
CA LYS A 238 -7.56 15.81 -3.28
C LYS A 238 -7.93 16.02 -4.73
N VAL A 239 -8.62 15.03 -5.30
CA VAL A 239 -9.15 15.12 -6.66
C VAL A 239 -10.65 15.39 -6.58
N ARG A 240 -11.13 16.38 -7.32
CA ARG A 240 -12.55 16.67 -7.46
C ARG A 240 -12.91 16.83 -8.91
N ILE A 241 -13.85 16.01 -9.36
CA ILE A 241 -14.51 16.19 -10.65
C ILE A 241 -15.78 16.98 -10.40
N LEU A 242 -15.85 18.20 -10.96
CA LEU A 242 -17.07 19.00 -10.96
C LEU A 242 -18.10 18.36 -11.89
N PRO A 243 -19.41 18.47 -11.59
CA PRO A 243 -20.44 17.88 -12.44
C PRO A 243 -20.46 18.56 -13.81
N ILE A 244 -20.50 17.76 -14.88
CA ILE A 244 -20.61 18.21 -16.27
C ILE A 244 -21.83 17.54 -16.92
N PRO A 245 -23.06 18.05 -16.65
CA PRO A 245 -24.29 17.41 -17.09
C PRO A 245 -24.38 17.20 -18.61
N ALA A 246 -23.77 18.09 -19.40
CA ALA A 246 -23.79 18.04 -20.87
C ALA A 246 -23.14 16.76 -21.44
N VAL A 247 -22.23 16.13 -20.69
CA VAL A 247 -21.54 14.88 -21.08
C VAL A 247 -21.81 13.74 -20.08
N GLY A 248 -22.81 13.89 -19.20
CA GLY A 248 -23.23 12.85 -18.26
C GLY A 248 -22.25 12.60 -17.09
N ILE A 249 -21.25 13.46 -16.89
CA ILE A 249 -20.32 13.34 -15.76
C ILE A 249 -20.96 13.92 -14.51
N LYS A 250 -21.05 13.11 -13.45
CA LYS A 250 -21.50 13.54 -12.11
C LYS A 250 -20.35 14.13 -11.31
N GLU A 251 -20.69 14.80 -10.21
CA GLU A 251 -19.69 15.18 -9.22
C GLU A 251 -19.06 13.92 -8.60
N GLN A 252 -17.74 13.87 -8.54
CA GLN A 252 -16.99 12.78 -7.89
C GLN A 252 -15.87 13.35 -7.03
N THR A 253 -15.74 12.77 -5.83
CA THR A 253 -14.71 13.06 -4.82
C THR A 253 -14.30 11.74 -4.17
N PRO A 254 -13.19 11.67 -3.40
CA PRO A 254 -12.81 10.44 -2.73
C PRO A 254 -13.93 9.88 -1.86
N GLN A 255 -14.22 8.58 -2.00
CA GLN A 255 -15.23 7.82 -1.27
C GLN A 255 -14.56 6.79 -0.34
N ILE A 256 -13.62 7.27 0.47
CA ILE A 256 -12.81 6.44 1.37
C ILE A 256 -13.36 6.48 2.79
N ASP A 257 -13.56 5.30 3.40
CA ASP A 257 -13.92 5.20 4.82
C ASP A 257 -12.70 5.50 5.69
N LYS A 258 -12.63 6.73 6.21
CA LYS A 258 -11.53 7.21 7.06
C LYS A 258 -11.43 6.54 8.42
N ARG A 259 -12.39 5.71 8.81
CA ARG A 259 -12.28 4.87 10.02
C ARG A 259 -11.32 3.71 9.79
N ILE A 260 -11.30 3.23 8.55
CA ILE A 260 -10.45 2.13 8.06
C ILE A 260 -9.14 2.70 7.55
N TYR A 261 -9.23 3.61 6.57
CA TYR A 261 -8.09 4.22 5.92
C TYR A 261 -7.78 5.58 6.55
N ARG A 262 -7.12 5.55 7.70
CA ARG A 262 -6.95 6.73 8.57
C ARG A 262 -5.91 7.71 8.04
N ARG A 263 -4.92 7.20 7.30
CA ARG A 263 -3.84 7.93 6.63
C ARG A 263 -3.68 7.42 5.19
N ASP A 264 -2.79 8.04 4.44
CA ASP A 264 -2.36 7.59 3.11
C ASP A 264 -1.08 6.74 3.19
N ALA A 265 -0.78 5.99 2.13
CA ALA A 265 0.42 5.14 2.06
C ALA A 265 1.70 5.96 2.27
N LEU A 266 1.78 7.14 1.66
CA LEU A 266 2.93 8.05 1.75
C LEU A 266 3.26 8.41 3.21
N PHE A 267 2.25 8.62 4.05
CA PHE A 267 2.43 8.89 5.48
C PHE A 267 3.09 7.71 6.21
N HIS A 268 2.70 6.49 5.86
CA HIS A 268 3.26 5.30 6.48
C HIS A 268 4.71 5.08 6.06
N PHE A 269 5.04 5.27 4.78
CA PHE A 269 6.42 5.21 4.31
C PHE A 269 7.28 6.32 4.95
N GLU A 270 6.79 7.56 5.04
CA GLU A 270 7.47 8.66 5.75
C GLU A 270 7.80 8.28 7.20
N LYS A 271 6.84 7.67 7.91
CA LYS A 271 7.03 7.25 9.31
C LYS A 271 8.00 6.10 9.46
N ALA A 272 7.92 5.09 8.59
CA ALA A 272 8.89 4.01 8.58
C ALA A 272 10.32 4.54 8.38
N THR A 273 10.49 5.45 7.42
CA THR A 273 11.78 6.07 7.11
C THR A 273 12.36 6.85 8.29
N GLU A 274 11.53 7.68 8.93
CA GLU A 274 11.92 8.45 10.11
C GLU A 274 12.43 7.52 11.23
N LEU A 275 11.71 6.43 11.47
CA LEU A 275 12.05 5.46 12.51
C LEU A 275 13.35 4.73 12.16
N ALA A 276 13.51 4.29 10.91
CA ALA A 276 14.71 3.61 10.46
C ALA A 276 15.99 4.45 10.67
N LYS A 277 15.96 5.71 10.21
CA LYS A 277 17.06 6.68 10.38
C LYS A 277 17.43 6.86 11.86
N ALA A 278 16.47 6.72 12.77
CA ALA A 278 16.69 6.86 14.20
C ALA A 278 17.23 5.59 14.89
N ILE A 279 17.14 4.41 14.26
CA ILE A 279 17.45 3.11 14.89
C ILE A 279 18.72 2.49 14.31
N ALA A 280 18.81 2.48 12.98
CA ALA A 280 19.87 1.82 12.23
C ALA A 280 20.22 2.68 11.02
N PRO A 281 21.06 3.72 11.18
CA PRO A 281 21.51 4.56 10.07
C PRO A 281 22.13 3.76 8.92
N GLU A 282 22.69 2.58 9.19
CA GLU A 282 23.19 1.65 8.18
C GLU A 282 22.09 1.06 7.28
N LEU A 283 20.82 1.11 7.69
CA LEU A 283 19.65 0.73 6.87
C LEU A 283 19.08 1.93 6.09
N GLU A 284 19.63 3.13 6.27
CA GLU A 284 19.19 4.35 5.57
C GLU A 284 19.23 4.16 4.06
N ASP A 285 20.34 3.67 3.50
CA ASP A 285 20.49 3.48 2.06
C ASP A 285 19.49 2.45 1.50
N ALA A 286 19.31 1.32 2.19
CA ALA A 286 18.37 0.27 1.76
C ALA A 286 16.91 0.72 1.82
N LEU A 287 16.55 1.52 2.82
CA LEU A 287 15.20 2.05 2.96
C LEU A 287 14.96 3.28 2.08
N ASP A 288 15.95 4.13 1.86
CA ASP A 288 15.87 5.21 0.87
C ASP A 288 15.73 4.60 -0.55
N GLU A 289 16.39 3.49 -0.86
CA GLU A 289 16.19 2.75 -2.11
C GLU A 289 14.78 2.14 -2.19
N PHE A 290 14.33 1.44 -1.15
CA PHE A 290 12.95 0.92 -1.10
C PHE A 290 11.90 2.03 -1.28
N ASN A 291 12.06 3.13 -0.56
CA ASN A 291 11.18 4.28 -0.66
C ASN A 291 11.26 4.93 -2.03
N ARG A 292 12.45 4.99 -2.66
CA ARG A 292 12.61 5.48 -4.03
C ARG A 292 11.80 4.60 -4.97
N VAL A 293 11.94 3.28 -4.90
CA VAL A 293 11.20 2.37 -5.77
C VAL A 293 9.70 2.49 -5.53
N ILE A 294 9.25 2.42 -4.27
CA ILE A 294 7.83 2.52 -3.94
C ILE A 294 7.23 3.89 -4.31
N ALA A 295 7.91 4.98 -3.96
CA ALA A 295 7.38 6.33 -4.17
C ALA A 295 7.44 6.77 -5.63
N LYS A 296 8.50 6.39 -6.35
CA LYS A 296 8.63 6.67 -7.77
C LYS A 296 7.58 5.88 -8.56
N VAL A 297 7.53 4.56 -8.36
CA VAL A 297 6.74 3.66 -9.19
C VAL A 297 5.25 3.71 -8.86
N PHE A 298 4.89 3.70 -7.56
CA PHE A 298 3.46 3.63 -7.20
C PHE A 298 2.81 4.99 -7.10
N ALA A 299 3.59 6.04 -6.94
CA ALA A 299 3.08 7.32 -6.49
C ALA A 299 3.38 8.47 -7.45
N GLU A 300 4.62 8.60 -7.95
CA GLU A 300 4.98 9.61 -8.94
C GLU A 300 4.42 9.26 -10.33
N ASP A 301 4.70 8.05 -10.83
CA ASP A 301 4.24 7.62 -12.16
C ASP A 301 2.70 7.62 -12.27
N PHE A 302 2.00 7.14 -11.23
CA PHE A 302 0.53 7.15 -11.23
C PHE A 302 -0.04 8.57 -11.14
N LEU A 303 0.61 9.47 -10.40
CA LEU A 303 0.22 10.88 -10.32
C LEU A 303 0.39 11.57 -11.69
N GLU A 304 1.53 11.37 -12.34
CA GLU A 304 1.79 11.89 -13.69
C GLU A 304 0.74 11.38 -14.69
N LYS A 305 0.46 10.07 -14.67
CA LYS A 305 -0.57 9.47 -15.53
C LYS A 305 -1.97 10.02 -15.25
N ALA A 306 -2.33 10.21 -13.98
CA ALA A 306 -3.61 10.82 -13.64
C ALA A 306 -3.73 12.26 -14.18
N GLU A 307 -2.65 13.04 -14.14
CA GLU A 307 -2.62 14.39 -14.71
C GLU A 307 -2.71 14.37 -16.25
N GLU A 308 -1.99 13.46 -16.91
CA GLU A 308 -2.14 13.19 -18.36
C GLU A 308 -3.58 12.81 -18.73
N TRP A 309 -4.26 12.10 -17.83
CA TRP A 309 -5.67 11.71 -17.96
C TRP A 309 -6.65 12.80 -17.53
N HIS A 310 -6.15 14.01 -17.23
CA HIS A 310 -6.92 15.20 -16.87
C HIS A 310 -7.64 15.13 -15.50
N PHE A 311 -7.19 14.28 -14.59
CA PHE A 311 -7.60 14.32 -13.20
C PHE A 311 -6.84 15.42 -12.48
N LYS A 312 -7.54 16.52 -12.15
CA LYS A 312 -6.92 17.65 -11.46
C LYS A 312 -6.77 17.38 -9.96
N VAL A 313 -5.53 17.42 -9.48
CA VAL A 313 -5.20 17.37 -8.06
C VAL A 313 -5.18 18.78 -7.46
N GLU A 314 -6.02 19.05 -6.47
CA GLU A 314 -6.17 20.38 -5.86
C GLU A 314 -5.00 20.76 -4.95
N ASN A 315 -4.33 19.77 -4.33
CA ASN A 315 -3.19 19.94 -3.43
C ASN A 315 -1.89 19.37 -4.01
N ILE A 316 -1.66 19.54 -5.31
CA ILE A 316 -0.50 18.98 -6.01
C ILE A 316 0.84 19.38 -5.36
N ASP A 317 1.01 20.66 -5.02
CA ASP A 317 2.24 21.16 -4.38
C ASP A 317 2.57 20.43 -3.07
N GLU A 318 1.55 20.11 -2.26
CA GLU A 318 1.70 19.37 -1.00
C GLU A 318 2.12 17.91 -1.27
N VAL A 319 1.49 17.27 -2.26
CA VAL A 319 1.79 15.89 -2.66
C VAL A 319 3.20 15.78 -3.21
N GLU A 320 3.59 16.65 -4.15
CA GLU A 320 4.93 16.69 -4.72
C GLU A 320 6.01 16.98 -3.67
N GLU A 321 5.75 17.86 -2.71
CA GLU A 321 6.70 18.14 -1.63
C GLU A 321 6.95 16.89 -0.77
N ARG A 322 5.90 16.12 -0.47
CA ARG A 322 6.00 14.88 0.29
C ARG A 322 6.76 13.81 -0.49
N LEU A 323 6.44 13.62 -1.78
CA LEU A 323 7.17 12.70 -2.67
C LEU A 323 8.66 13.05 -2.76
N ARG A 324 8.98 14.34 -2.97
CA ARG A 324 10.36 14.83 -3.02
C ARG A 324 11.11 14.61 -1.70
N LYS A 325 10.43 14.71 -0.55
CA LYS A 325 11.03 14.42 0.76
C LYS A 325 11.32 12.94 0.93
N LEU A 326 10.42 12.08 0.46
CA LEU A 326 10.53 10.63 0.61
C LEU A 326 11.57 10.02 -0.35
N ILE A 327 11.62 10.49 -1.59
CA ILE A 327 12.60 10.05 -2.61
C ILE A 327 14.01 10.59 -2.33
N GLY A 328 14.12 11.60 -1.46
CA GLY A 328 15.36 12.29 -1.16
C GLY A 328 15.73 13.31 -2.24
N LYS A 329 16.46 14.37 -1.86
CA LYS A 329 17.07 15.27 -2.84
C LYS A 329 18.07 14.46 -3.65
N ALA A 330 17.73 14.14 -4.89
CA ALA A 330 18.71 13.78 -5.91
C ALA A 330 19.90 14.75 -5.79
N LYS A 331 21.06 14.22 -5.42
CA LYS A 331 22.33 14.94 -5.51
C LYS A 331 22.88 14.79 -6.92
#